data_AF-A0A8K0RIG9-F1
#
_entry.id   AF-A0A8K0RIG9-F1
#
_cell.length_a   1.000
_cell.length_b   1.000
_cell.length_c   1.000
_cell.angle_alpha   90.00
_cell.angle_beta   90.00
_cell.angle_gamma   90.00
#
_symmetry.space_group_name_H-M   'P 1'
#
loop_
_entity.id
_entity.type
_entity.pdbx_description
1 polymer ?
#
loop_
_entity_poly.entity_id
_entity_poly.type
_entity_poly.pdbx_seq_one_letter_code
_entity_poly.pdbx_strand_id
1 'polypeptide(L)'
;MVASTQCAALEDKFEIASLVKRGLSINSSALKFRGAKPIKQALTYLDSCAYLFDTCNTENLPKLAVESSLYFSRIARNIACSGLVVEKDRTRALEYREKAKKMLEKAAELCKQRFADAETLAGAVEQSSRLLGKEFYEEVTKEEIEAIKLAMLSGHGGIATHAGHWYNCQNGHPFAIGECGMPMEQALCPECGEHVGGQNHTAVAGVTRAVEMESQG
;
A
#
# COMPACT_ATOMS: atom_id res chain seq x y z
N MET A 1 25.17 1.29 20.90
CA MET A 1 25.63 0.37 19.82
C MET A 1 24.69 -0.80 19.57
N VAL A 2 24.26 -1.57 20.58
CA VAL A 2 23.42 -2.78 20.38
C VAL A 2 22.05 -2.48 19.75
N ALA A 3 21.36 -1.41 20.19
CA ALA A 3 20.06 -1.05 19.61
C ALA A 3 20.15 -0.68 18.12
N SER A 4 21.22 0.00 17.72
CA SER A 4 21.47 0.42 16.33
C SER A 4 21.74 -0.77 15.42
N THR A 5 22.57 -1.74 15.84
CA THR A 5 22.87 -2.94 15.05
C THR A 5 21.66 -3.85 14.90
N GLN A 6 20.84 -3.98 15.95
CA GLN A 6 19.57 -4.71 15.88
C GLN A 6 18.55 -4.03 14.96
N CYS A 7 18.49 -2.69 14.95
CA CYS A 7 17.68 -1.93 14.01
C CYS A 7 18.07 -2.26 12.57
N ALA A 8 19.34 -2.09 12.21
CA ALA A 8 19.85 -2.34 10.87
C ALA A 8 19.58 -3.79 10.42
N ALA A 9 19.86 -4.77 11.29
CA ALA A 9 19.61 -6.18 10.98
C ALA A 9 18.11 -6.51 10.79
N LEU A 10 17.20 -5.74 11.38
CA LEU A 10 15.76 -5.87 11.13
C LEU A 10 15.36 -5.21 9.81
N GLU A 11 15.90 -4.03 9.51
CA GLU A 11 15.67 -3.32 8.24
C GLU A 11 16.05 -4.20 7.05
N ASP A 12 17.24 -4.79 7.07
CA ASP A 12 17.72 -5.71 6.02
C ASP A 12 16.75 -6.87 5.81
N LYS A 13 16.21 -7.45 6.90
CA LYS A 13 15.25 -8.56 6.83
C LYS A 13 13.94 -8.12 6.19
N PHE A 14 13.43 -6.94 6.52
CA PHE A 14 12.20 -6.40 5.94
C PHE A 14 12.38 -6.06 4.46
N GLU A 15 13.53 -5.49 4.08
CA GLU A 15 13.85 -5.18 2.70
C GLU A 15 13.95 -6.44 1.83
N ILE A 16 14.71 -7.44 2.28
CA ILE A 16 14.82 -8.74 1.59
C ILE A 16 13.44 -9.38 1.42
N ALA A 17 12.63 -9.39 2.48
CA ALA A 17 11.29 -9.97 2.43
C ALA A 17 10.37 -9.23 1.45
N SER A 18 10.46 -7.90 1.38
CA SER A 18 9.69 -7.09 0.43
C SER A 18 10.13 -7.34 -1.02
N LEU A 19 11.45 -7.39 -1.27
CA LEU A 19 12.01 -7.66 -2.60
C LEU A 19 11.60 -9.04 -3.12
N VAL A 20 11.63 -10.07 -2.27
CA VAL A 20 11.20 -11.42 -2.64
C VAL A 20 9.71 -11.46 -2.96
N LYS A 21 8.86 -10.81 -2.14
CA LYS A 21 7.41 -10.73 -2.39
C LYS A 21 7.12 -10.06 -3.73
N ARG A 22 7.87 -9.01 -4.09
CA ARG A 22 7.67 -8.22 -5.32
C ARG A 22 8.27 -8.84 -6.57
N GLY A 23 9.44 -9.46 -6.48
CA GLY A 23 10.24 -9.87 -7.64
C GLY A 23 10.11 -11.34 -8.04
N LEU A 24 9.71 -12.22 -7.11
CA LEU A 24 9.78 -13.67 -7.33
C LEU A 24 8.42 -14.37 -7.29
N SER A 25 7.32 -13.67 -6.96
CA SER A 25 6.01 -14.28 -6.68
C SER A 25 6.06 -15.46 -5.69
N ILE A 26 7.14 -15.55 -4.90
CA ILE A 26 7.30 -16.56 -3.87
C ILE A 26 6.55 -16.05 -2.63
N ASN A 27 5.76 -16.94 -2.02
CA ASN A 27 5.11 -16.66 -0.76
C ASN A 27 6.17 -16.31 0.30
N SER A 28 6.12 -15.09 0.86
CA SER A 28 7.09 -14.58 1.83
C SER A 28 7.24 -15.47 3.08
N SER A 29 6.24 -16.31 3.37
CA SER A 29 6.29 -17.33 4.41
C SER A 29 7.31 -18.46 4.16
N ALA A 30 7.83 -18.60 2.93
CA ALA A 30 8.87 -19.55 2.56
C ALA A 30 10.29 -19.07 2.95
N LEU A 31 10.47 -17.78 3.25
CA LEU A 31 11.77 -17.22 3.64
C LEU A 31 12.15 -17.64 5.07
N LYS A 32 13.24 -18.41 5.19
CA LYS A 32 13.83 -18.80 6.47
C LYS A 32 14.91 -17.80 6.88
N PHE A 33 14.54 -16.82 7.69
CA PHE A 33 15.49 -15.96 8.38
C PHE A 33 16.08 -16.68 9.61
N ARG A 34 17.35 -16.45 9.94
CA ARG A 34 17.92 -16.98 11.19
C ARG A 34 17.19 -16.39 12.41
N GLY A 35 16.72 -17.25 13.31
CA GLY A 35 16.01 -16.89 14.54
C GLY A 35 14.49 -16.85 14.38
N ALA A 36 13.80 -16.11 15.26
CA ALA A 36 12.35 -15.93 15.17
C ALA A 36 11.93 -15.19 13.89
N LYS A 37 10.65 -15.33 13.49
CA LYS A 37 10.08 -14.63 12.33
C LYS A 37 10.37 -13.11 12.43
N PRO A 38 10.68 -12.42 11.31
CA PRO A 38 11.05 -10.99 11.33
C PRO A 38 10.07 -10.11 12.10
N ILE A 39 8.77 -10.33 11.93
CA ILE A 39 7.73 -9.62 12.67
C ILE A 39 7.89 -9.80 14.18
N LYS A 40 7.99 -11.03 14.67
CA LYS A 40 8.12 -11.29 16.11
C LYS A 40 9.36 -10.58 16.69
N GLN A 41 10.48 -10.62 15.97
CA GLN A 41 11.70 -9.91 16.38
C GLN A 41 11.49 -8.39 16.40
N ALA A 42 10.80 -7.84 15.40
CA ALA A 42 10.49 -6.43 15.32
C ALA A 42 9.54 -5.97 16.45
N LEU A 43 8.51 -6.75 16.79
CA LEU A 43 7.61 -6.42 17.91
C LEU A 43 8.37 -6.37 19.24
N THR A 44 9.22 -7.38 19.52
CA THR A 44 10.07 -7.38 20.74
C THR A 44 11.06 -6.21 20.77
N TYR A 45 11.62 -5.86 19.61
CA TYR A 45 12.52 -4.72 19.49
C TYR A 45 11.80 -3.38 19.77
N LEU A 46 10.58 -3.21 19.24
CA LEU A 46 9.75 -2.03 19.51
C LEU A 46 9.41 -1.90 20.98
N ASP A 47 9.03 -2.98 21.66
CA ASP A 47 8.78 -2.96 23.11
C ASP A 47 10.03 -2.52 23.89
N SER A 48 11.20 -3.03 23.49
CA SER A 48 12.48 -2.68 24.13
C SER A 48 12.85 -1.20 23.90
N CYS A 49 12.62 -0.68 22.69
CA CYS A 49 12.85 0.74 22.38
C CYS A 49 11.90 1.65 23.14
N ALA A 50 10.63 1.26 23.27
CA ALA A 50 9.66 2.00 24.07
C ALA A 50 10.08 2.06 25.55
N TYR A 51 10.46 0.92 26.14
CA TYR A 51 10.97 0.87 27.51
C TYR A 51 12.22 1.77 27.67
N LEU A 52 13.19 1.66 26.75
CA LEU A 52 14.39 2.49 26.76
C LEU A 52 14.05 3.99 26.68
N PHE A 53 13.09 4.37 25.84
CA PHE A 53 12.64 5.75 25.72
C PHE A 53 12.07 6.28 27.04
N ASP A 54 11.22 5.50 27.71
CA ASP A 54 10.61 5.89 28.97
C ASP A 54 11.66 6.02 30.09
N THR A 55 12.61 5.07 30.15
CA THR A 55 13.75 5.14 31.08
C THR A 55 14.63 6.36 30.78
N CYS A 56 15.03 6.60 29.53
CA CYS A 56 15.85 7.76 29.18
C CYS A 56 15.16 9.09 29.49
N ASN A 57 13.83 9.16 29.35
CA ASN A 57 13.08 10.35 29.75
C ASN A 57 13.08 10.55 31.28
N THR A 58 12.96 9.46 32.05
CA THR A 58 12.99 9.52 33.53
C THR A 58 14.37 9.93 34.04
N GLU A 59 15.42 9.38 33.45
CA GLU A 59 16.82 9.63 33.81
C GLU A 59 17.40 10.90 33.15
N ASN A 60 16.59 11.68 32.44
CA ASN A 60 16.98 12.91 31.75
C ASN A 60 18.17 12.74 30.78
N LEU A 61 18.10 11.71 29.93
CA LEU A 61 19.07 11.35 28.89
C LEU A 61 18.50 11.67 27.49
N PRO A 62 18.39 12.96 27.10
CA PRO A 62 17.62 13.39 25.93
C PRO A 62 18.14 12.80 24.62
N LYS A 63 19.46 12.72 24.42
CA LYS A 63 20.05 12.15 23.20
C LYS A 63 19.61 10.70 22.97
N LEU A 64 19.68 9.87 24.03
CA LEU A 64 19.31 8.45 23.93
C LEU A 64 17.80 8.26 23.75
N ALA A 65 16.98 9.11 24.37
CA ALA A 65 15.53 9.12 24.12
C ALA A 65 15.24 9.45 22.64
N VAL A 66 15.88 10.48 22.08
CA VAL A 66 15.71 10.84 20.67
C VAL A 66 16.15 9.69 19.75
N GLU A 67 17.35 9.12 19.95
CA GLU A 67 17.82 7.97 19.17
C GLU A 67 16.86 6.77 19.25
N SER A 68 16.36 6.45 20.46
CA SER A 68 15.39 5.36 20.66
C SER A 68 14.09 5.60 19.88
N SER A 69 13.58 6.84 19.90
CA SER A 69 12.38 7.20 19.13
C SER A 69 12.57 7.06 17.62
N LEU A 70 13.77 7.39 17.10
CA LEU A 70 14.11 7.25 15.70
C LEU A 70 14.15 5.77 15.29
N TYR A 71 14.84 4.92 16.06
CA TYR A 71 14.87 3.48 15.77
C TYR A 71 13.48 2.86 15.84
N PHE A 72 12.68 3.23 16.84
CA PHE A 72 11.31 2.78 16.97
C PHE A 72 10.48 3.16 15.74
N SER A 73 10.56 4.42 15.31
CA SER A 73 9.80 4.93 14.15
C SER A 73 10.17 4.21 12.84
N ARG A 74 11.46 3.92 12.63
CA ARG A 74 11.95 3.21 11.43
C ARG A 74 11.40 1.80 11.36
N ILE A 75 11.46 1.05 12.47
CA ILE A 75 10.93 -0.32 12.51
C ILE A 75 9.40 -0.33 12.41
N ALA A 76 8.69 0.59 13.08
CA ALA A 76 7.24 0.71 12.95
C ALA A 76 6.82 0.98 11.49
N ARG A 77 7.55 1.84 10.77
CA ARG A 77 7.31 2.11 9.35
C ARG A 77 7.55 0.86 8.49
N ASN A 78 8.64 0.13 8.74
CA ASN A 78 8.95 -1.09 7.98
C ASN A 78 7.91 -2.18 8.19
N ILE A 79 7.42 -2.36 9.41
CA ILE A 79 6.30 -3.27 9.69
C ILE A 79 5.09 -2.87 8.82
N ALA A 80 4.70 -1.60 8.85
CA ALA A 80 3.56 -1.09 8.07
C ALA A 80 3.73 -1.26 6.55
N CYS A 81 4.94 -1.05 6.01
CA CYS A 81 5.20 -1.08 4.57
C CYS A 81 5.52 -2.48 4.02
N SER A 82 5.86 -3.44 4.88
CA SER A 82 6.37 -4.74 4.45
C SER A 82 5.32 -5.64 3.78
N GLY A 83 4.03 -5.41 4.07
CA GLY A 83 2.95 -6.32 3.67
C GLY A 83 3.12 -7.74 4.21
N LEU A 84 3.91 -7.91 5.29
CA LEU A 84 4.11 -9.18 5.98
C LEU A 84 3.16 -9.34 7.17
N VAL A 85 2.53 -8.24 7.61
CA VAL A 85 1.67 -8.20 8.79
C VAL A 85 0.42 -9.02 8.53
N VAL A 86 0.31 -10.13 9.25
CA VAL A 86 -0.89 -10.96 9.26
C VAL A 86 -1.97 -10.29 10.10
N GLU A 87 -3.23 -10.62 9.85
CA GLU A 87 -4.41 -9.99 10.45
C GLU A 87 -4.32 -9.82 11.98
N LYS A 88 -3.89 -10.87 12.69
CA LYS A 88 -3.71 -10.86 14.16
C LYS A 88 -2.70 -9.83 14.69
N ASP A 89 -1.76 -9.39 13.85
CA ASP A 89 -0.68 -8.47 14.23
C ASP A 89 -0.97 -7.03 13.72
N ARG A 90 -2.05 -6.82 12.94
CA ARG A 90 -2.41 -5.51 12.35
C ARG A 90 -2.73 -4.46 13.40
N THR A 91 -3.57 -4.77 14.38
CA THR A 91 -3.93 -3.83 15.46
C THR A 91 -2.69 -3.34 16.19
N ARG A 92 -1.79 -4.27 16.55
CA ARG A 92 -0.55 -3.95 17.25
C ARG A 92 0.42 -3.12 16.38
N ALA A 93 0.45 -3.37 15.07
CA ALA A 93 1.23 -2.54 14.15
C ALA A 93 0.70 -1.09 14.06
N LEU A 94 -0.63 -0.91 14.07
CA LEU A 94 -1.26 0.41 14.12
C LEU A 94 -0.97 1.13 15.45
N GLU A 95 -1.06 0.42 16.57
CA GLU A 95 -0.71 0.96 17.89
C GLU A 95 0.75 1.44 17.94
N TYR A 96 1.68 0.67 17.36
CA TYR A 96 3.07 1.09 17.27
C TYR A 96 3.27 2.29 16.35
N ARG A 97 2.51 2.40 15.26
CA ARG A 97 2.54 3.61 14.42
C ARG A 97 2.14 4.85 15.22
N GLU A 98 1.04 4.78 15.95
CA GLU A 98 0.58 5.91 16.78
C GLU A 98 1.54 6.20 17.92
N LYS A 99 2.12 5.17 18.54
CA LYS A 99 3.17 5.34 19.55
C LYS A 99 4.42 6.01 18.97
N ALA A 100 4.84 5.64 17.76
CA ALA A 100 5.98 6.25 17.09
C ALA A 100 5.76 7.75 16.84
N LYS A 101 4.55 8.16 16.42
CA LYS A 101 4.21 9.58 16.27
C LYS A 101 4.39 10.35 17.58
N LYS A 102 3.80 9.86 18.68
CA LYS A 102 3.91 10.47 20.01
C LYS A 102 5.35 10.55 20.51
N MET A 103 6.14 9.49 20.26
CA MET A 103 7.56 9.48 20.63
C MET A 103 8.36 10.51 19.84
N LEU A 104 8.09 10.67 18.53
CA LEU A 104 8.76 11.67 17.68
C LEU A 104 8.37 13.10 18.05
N GLU A 105 7.10 13.36 18.40
CA GLU A 105 6.67 14.66 18.91
C GLU A 105 7.46 15.05 20.16
N LYS A 106 7.56 14.14 21.14
CA LYS A 106 8.36 14.37 22.33
C LYS A 106 9.85 14.48 22.01
N ALA A 107 10.38 13.70 21.07
CA ALA A 107 11.77 13.79 20.63
C ALA A 107 12.09 15.16 20.00
N ALA A 108 11.16 15.75 19.26
CA ALA A 108 11.32 17.10 18.72
C ALA A 108 11.46 18.15 19.84
N GLU A 109 10.69 18.01 20.92
CA GLU A 109 10.83 18.86 22.10
C GLU A 109 12.17 18.64 22.82
N LEU A 110 12.61 17.39 22.95
CA LEU A 110 13.91 17.07 23.54
C LEU A 110 15.05 17.70 22.74
N CYS A 111 14.99 17.71 21.41
CA CYS A 111 16.01 18.32 20.56
C CYS A 111 16.17 19.84 20.75
N LYS A 112 15.24 20.53 21.42
CA LYS A 112 15.41 21.93 21.83
C LYS A 112 16.42 22.09 22.98
N GLN A 113 16.76 21.02 23.67
CA GLN A 113 17.76 21.00 24.73
C GLN A 113 19.19 20.87 24.17
N ARG A 114 20.19 21.23 24.98
CA ARG A 114 21.60 21.16 24.55
C ARG A 114 22.17 19.76 24.76
N PHE A 115 22.40 19.03 23.66
CA PHE A 115 23.22 17.82 23.64
C PHE A 115 23.93 17.67 22.29
N ALA A 116 24.91 16.76 22.21
CA ALA A 116 25.68 16.53 20.99
C ALA A 116 24.79 16.04 19.84
N ASP A 117 24.90 16.70 18.68
CA ASP A 117 24.17 16.41 17.44
C ASP A 117 22.66 16.72 17.47
N ALA A 118 22.19 17.55 18.40
CA ALA A 118 20.77 17.88 18.57
C ALA A 118 20.09 18.41 17.29
N GLU A 119 20.77 19.28 16.52
CA GLU A 119 20.23 19.81 15.26
C GLU A 119 20.10 18.73 14.19
N THR A 120 21.14 17.91 14.01
CA THR A 120 21.11 16.76 13.09
C THR A 120 20.00 15.77 13.45
N LEU A 121 19.86 15.48 14.74
CA LEU A 121 18.81 14.59 15.24
C LEU A 121 17.41 15.21 15.12
N ALA A 122 17.26 16.53 15.28
CA ALA A 122 16.00 17.23 15.01
C ALA A 122 15.57 17.07 13.54
N GLY A 123 16.51 17.23 12.60
CA GLY A 123 16.24 16.98 11.18
C GLY A 123 15.83 15.54 10.91
N ALA A 124 16.45 14.57 11.57
CA ALA A 124 16.06 13.16 11.46
C ALA A 124 14.67 12.88 12.05
N VAL A 125 14.30 13.54 13.15
CA VAL A 125 12.98 13.44 13.78
C VAL A 125 11.91 14.01 12.84
N GLU A 126 12.14 15.19 12.27
CA GLU A 126 11.22 15.82 11.33
C GLU A 126 10.98 14.94 10.09
N GLN A 127 12.06 14.43 9.49
CA GLN A 127 11.98 13.52 8.35
C GLN A 127 11.21 12.24 8.70
N SER A 128 11.48 11.65 9.87
CA SER A 128 10.78 10.45 10.33
C SER A 128 9.29 10.70 10.56
N SER A 129 8.93 11.84 11.17
CA SER A 129 7.53 12.26 11.36
C SER A 129 6.81 12.43 10.02
N ARG A 130 7.46 13.07 9.04
CA ARG A 130 6.90 13.23 7.69
C ARG A 130 6.68 11.89 7.00
N LEU A 131 7.64 10.96 7.10
CA LEU A 131 7.54 9.64 6.49
C LEU A 131 6.47 8.78 7.16
N LEU A 132 6.27 8.93 8.46
CA LEU A 132 5.23 8.23 9.22
C LEU A 132 3.83 8.85 9.06
N GLY A 133 3.76 10.14 8.73
CA GLY A 133 2.52 10.88 8.48
C GLY A 133 1.91 10.68 7.10
N LYS A 134 2.68 10.19 6.12
CA LYS A 134 2.11 9.78 4.82
C LYS A 134 1.13 8.62 5.07
N GLU A 135 -0.13 8.78 4.69
CA GLU A 135 -1.10 7.69 4.66
C GLU A 135 -0.49 6.56 3.80
N PHE A 136 -0.25 5.42 4.45
CA PHE A 136 0.24 4.24 3.74
C PHE A 136 -1.00 3.50 3.28
N TYR A 137 -0.97 3.01 2.04
CA TYR A 137 -1.97 2.08 1.51
C TYR A 137 -2.21 0.98 2.54
N GLU A 138 -3.39 1.00 3.19
CA GLU A 138 -3.92 -0.22 3.78
C GLU A 138 -4.05 -1.23 2.63
N GLU A 139 -3.68 -2.50 2.86
CA GLU A 139 -3.99 -3.55 1.90
C GLU A 139 -5.52 -3.63 1.83
N VAL A 140 -6.08 -2.97 0.80
CA VAL A 140 -7.51 -2.91 0.51
C VAL A 140 -8.06 -4.33 0.58
N THR A 141 -9.02 -4.56 1.46
CA THR A 141 -9.63 -5.87 1.69
C THR A 141 -10.26 -6.37 0.39
N LYS A 142 -10.48 -7.69 0.27
CA LYS A 142 -11.12 -8.22 -0.94
C LYS A 142 -12.51 -7.62 -1.11
N GLU A 143 -13.19 -7.40 -0.01
CA GLU A 143 -14.51 -6.80 0.11
C GLU A 143 -14.48 -5.33 -0.33
N GLU A 144 -13.46 -4.55 0.05
CA GLU A 144 -13.28 -3.17 -0.44
C GLU A 144 -12.88 -3.13 -1.93
N ILE A 145 -12.04 -4.07 -2.40
CA ILE A 145 -11.74 -4.20 -3.84
C ILE A 145 -13.03 -4.55 -4.60
N GLU A 146 -13.86 -5.43 -4.06
CA GLU A 146 -15.17 -5.78 -4.63
C GLU A 146 -16.13 -4.60 -4.59
N ALA A 147 -16.15 -3.81 -3.51
CA ALA A 147 -16.95 -2.60 -3.40
C ALA A 147 -16.50 -1.51 -4.39
N ILE A 148 -15.19 -1.34 -4.59
CA ILE A 148 -14.63 -0.44 -5.60
C ILE A 148 -14.99 -0.93 -7.00
N LYS A 149 -14.81 -2.24 -7.29
CA LYS A 149 -15.23 -2.83 -8.56
C LYS A 149 -16.73 -2.62 -8.80
N LEU A 150 -17.56 -2.85 -7.79
CA LEU A 150 -19.00 -2.64 -7.87
C LEU A 150 -19.35 -1.16 -8.08
N ALA A 151 -18.63 -0.22 -7.45
CA ALA A 151 -18.83 1.20 -7.67
C ALA A 151 -18.38 1.64 -9.07
N MET A 152 -17.25 1.09 -9.57
CA MET A 152 -16.75 1.34 -10.93
C MET A 152 -17.62 0.72 -12.03
N LEU A 153 -18.34 -0.36 -11.72
CA LEU A 153 -19.28 -0.99 -12.65
C LEU A 153 -20.67 -0.35 -12.53
N SER A 154 -21.25 -0.32 -11.33
CA SER A 154 -22.68 -0.09 -11.09
C SER A 154 -23.00 1.21 -10.34
N GLY A 155 -21.99 1.98 -9.92
CA GLY A 155 -22.18 3.28 -9.25
C GLY A 155 -22.69 4.37 -10.20
N HIS A 156 -23.03 5.54 -9.68
CA HIS A 156 -23.41 6.70 -10.48
C HIS A 156 -22.21 7.18 -11.32
N GLY A 157 -22.16 6.75 -12.58
CA GLY A 157 -21.05 6.95 -13.52
C GLY A 157 -20.07 5.78 -13.68
N GLY A 158 -20.44 4.58 -13.24
CA GLY A 158 -19.72 3.34 -13.54
C GLY A 158 -19.93 2.86 -14.99
N ILE A 159 -19.10 1.92 -15.46
CA ILE A 159 -19.12 1.42 -16.85
C ILE A 159 -20.48 0.82 -17.25
N ALA A 160 -21.22 0.22 -16.30
CA ALA A 160 -22.56 -0.30 -16.55
C ALA A 160 -23.64 0.79 -16.51
N THR A 161 -23.35 1.98 -15.97
CA THR A 161 -24.31 3.10 -15.88
C THR A 161 -24.00 4.25 -16.84
N HIS A 162 -22.78 4.36 -17.34
CA HIS A 162 -22.42 5.20 -18.48
C HIS A 162 -22.45 4.38 -19.75
N ALA A 163 -23.65 4.30 -20.33
CA ALA A 163 -23.96 4.18 -21.75
C ALA A 163 -23.21 3.13 -22.59
N GLY A 164 -22.33 2.29 -22.06
CA GLY A 164 -21.53 1.40 -22.85
C GLY A 164 -22.32 0.16 -23.27
N HIS A 165 -22.20 -0.25 -24.52
CA HIS A 165 -22.88 -1.43 -25.04
C HIS A 165 -21.89 -2.42 -25.64
N TRP A 166 -22.19 -3.69 -25.47
CA TRP A 166 -21.44 -4.77 -26.10
C TRP A 166 -21.95 -4.98 -27.53
N TYR A 167 -21.03 -5.23 -28.45
CA TYR A 167 -21.32 -5.51 -29.85
C TYR A 167 -20.52 -6.73 -30.31
N ASN A 168 -21.02 -7.41 -31.34
CA ASN A 168 -20.33 -8.47 -32.05
C ASN A 168 -19.97 -7.98 -33.45
N CYS A 169 -18.78 -8.33 -33.92
CA CYS A 169 -18.45 -8.19 -35.34
C CYS A 169 -19.25 -9.20 -36.19
N GLN A 170 -19.17 -9.11 -37.51
CA GLN A 170 -19.87 -10.03 -38.42
C GLN A 170 -19.54 -11.52 -38.16
N ASN A 171 -18.34 -11.79 -37.61
CA ASN A 171 -17.89 -13.14 -37.26
C ASN A 171 -18.17 -13.53 -35.79
N GLY A 172 -18.84 -12.68 -35.02
CA GLY A 172 -19.27 -13.00 -33.65
C GLY A 172 -18.28 -12.64 -32.52
N HIS A 173 -17.15 -11.98 -32.81
CA HIS A 173 -16.19 -11.58 -31.77
C HIS A 173 -16.70 -10.35 -31.00
N PRO A 174 -16.71 -10.40 -29.65
CA PRO A 174 -17.27 -9.34 -28.83
C PRO A 174 -16.32 -8.15 -28.68
N PHE A 175 -16.87 -6.94 -28.69
CA PHE A 175 -16.18 -5.68 -28.39
C PHE A 175 -17.11 -4.69 -27.68
N ALA A 176 -16.55 -3.73 -26.96
CA ALA A 176 -17.31 -2.73 -26.20
C ALA A 176 -17.23 -1.33 -26.84
N ILE A 177 -18.34 -0.61 -26.83
CA ILE A 177 -18.41 0.82 -27.19
C ILE A 177 -18.78 1.59 -25.93
N GLY A 178 -17.91 2.48 -25.44
CA GLY A 178 -18.01 3.10 -24.11
C GLY A 178 -18.84 4.38 -24.04
N GLU A 179 -18.46 5.44 -24.77
CA GLU A 179 -18.91 6.83 -24.53
C GLU A 179 -20.44 7.03 -24.53
N CYS A 180 -21.10 6.71 -25.65
CA CYS A 180 -22.56 6.84 -25.82
C CYS A 180 -23.25 5.50 -26.11
N GLY A 181 -22.49 4.40 -26.10
CA GLY A 181 -22.98 3.05 -26.42
C GLY A 181 -23.30 2.79 -27.86
N MET A 182 -23.19 3.80 -28.71
CA MET A 182 -23.56 3.70 -30.11
C MET A 182 -22.35 3.93 -31.02
N PRO A 183 -22.28 3.28 -32.19
CA PRO A 183 -21.12 3.38 -33.04
C PRO A 183 -20.94 4.77 -33.65
N MET A 184 -19.82 5.43 -33.30
CA MET A 184 -19.45 6.76 -33.81
C MET A 184 -18.11 6.77 -34.55
N GLU A 185 -17.28 5.77 -34.31
CA GLU A 185 -16.00 5.57 -35.00
C GLU A 185 -15.93 4.16 -35.60
N GLN A 186 -15.22 4.04 -36.73
CA GLN A 186 -14.95 2.77 -37.38
C GLN A 186 -13.54 2.27 -37.02
N ALA A 187 -13.44 0.98 -36.75
CA ALA A 187 -12.18 0.29 -36.49
C ALA A 187 -12.18 -1.10 -37.14
N LEU A 188 -11.12 -1.88 -36.91
CA LEU A 188 -11.02 -3.28 -37.34
C LEU A 188 -11.08 -4.20 -36.12
N CYS A 189 -11.78 -5.32 -36.26
CA CYS A 189 -11.81 -6.39 -35.27
C CYS A 189 -10.39 -6.94 -35.08
N PRO A 190 -9.85 -6.98 -33.85
CA PRO A 190 -8.50 -7.48 -33.61
C PRO A 190 -8.36 -8.99 -33.85
N GLU A 191 -9.46 -9.73 -33.91
CA GLU A 191 -9.46 -11.19 -34.09
C GLU A 191 -9.57 -11.60 -35.56
N CYS A 192 -10.49 -11.00 -36.32
CA CYS A 192 -10.75 -11.39 -37.71
C CYS A 192 -10.46 -10.31 -38.76
N GLY A 193 -10.13 -9.09 -38.34
CA GLY A 193 -9.83 -7.98 -39.26
C GLY A 193 -11.05 -7.34 -39.94
N GLU A 194 -12.27 -7.84 -39.70
CA GLU A 194 -13.50 -7.25 -40.25
C GLU A 194 -13.79 -5.86 -39.67
N HIS A 195 -14.52 -5.03 -40.40
CA HIS A 195 -14.92 -3.71 -39.92
C HIS A 195 -15.83 -3.80 -38.69
N VAL A 196 -15.52 -3.00 -37.67
CA VAL A 196 -16.31 -2.85 -36.44
C VAL A 196 -16.62 -1.38 -36.17
N GLY A 197 -17.56 -1.12 -35.27
CA GLY A 197 -18.01 0.23 -34.97
C GLY A 197 -18.97 0.77 -36.04
N GLY A 198 -18.85 2.04 -36.40
CA GLY A 198 -19.82 2.73 -37.26
C GLY A 198 -19.70 4.25 -37.23
N GLN A 199 -20.69 4.96 -37.78
CA GLN A 199 -20.72 6.42 -37.83
C GLN A 199 -22.14 6.91 -37.60
N ASN A 200 -22.31 8.10 -37.01
CA ASN A 200 -23.61 8.71 -36.73
C ASN A 200 -24.59 7.74 -36.02
N HIS A 201 -24.09 7.04 -35.00
CA HIS A 201 -24.82 6.02 -34.23
C HIS A 201 -25.29 4.81 -35.04
N THR A 202 -24.79 4.63 -36.27
CA THR A 202 -25.16 3.54 -37.16
C THR A 202 -23.99 2.59 -37.30
N ALA A 203 -24.20 1.33 -36.93
CA ALA A 203 -23.20 0.27 -37.05
C ALA A 203 -22.85 -0.01 -38.52
N VAL A 204 -21.60 -0.43 -38.78
CA VAL A 204 -21.25 -1.02 -40.07
C VAL A 204 -22.00 -2.33 -40.29
N ALA A 205 -22.22 -2.71 -41.56
CA ALA A 205 -22.97 -3.91 -41.90
C ALA A 205 -22.37 -5.15 -41.23
N GLY A 206 -23.23 -5.99 -40.65
CA GLY A 206 -22.82 -7.22 -39.95
C GLY A 206 -22.46 -7.04 -38.48
N VAL A 207 -22.27 -5.82 -37.98
CA VAL A 207 -22.12 -5.56 -36.54
C VAL A 207 -23.48 -5.59 -35.85
N THR A 208 -23.57 -6.32 -34.73
CA THR A 208 -24.83 -6.49 -33.97
C THR A 208 -24.60 -6.23 -32.49
N ARG A 209 -25.64 -5.77 -31.76
CA ARG A 209 -25.54 -5.55 -30.31
C ARG A 209 -25.59 -6.87 -29.56
N ALA A 210 -24.61 -7.11 -28.71
CA ALA A 210 -24.44 -8.34 -27.92
C ALA A 210 -25.21 -8.25 -26.60
N VAL A 211 -26.55 -8.21 -26.68
CA VAL A 211 -27.46 -8.09 -25.53
C VAL A 211 -27.32 -9.22 -24.49
N GLU A 212 -26.81 -10.38 -24.90
CA GLU A 212 -26.52 -11.50 -24.01
C GLU A 212 -25.40 -11.18 -23.00
N MET A 213 -24.45 -10.32 -23.39
CA MET A 213 -23.37 -9.87 -22.50
C MET A 213 -23.82 -8.78 -21.53
N GLU A 214 -24.94 -8.12 -21.83
CA GLU A 214 -25.49 -7.04 -21.00
C GLU A 214 -26.48 -7.55 -19.94
N SER A 215 -26.97 -8.79 -20.07
CA SER A 215 -28.02 -9.38 -19.22
C SER A 215 -27.50 -10.30 -18.10
N GLN A 216 -26.19 -10.36 -17.89
CA GLN A 216 -25.54 -11.16 -16.82
C GLN A 216 -24.87 -10.30 -15.73
N GLY A 217 -25.30 -9.05 -15.58
CA GLY A 217 -24.81 -8.12 -14.54
C GLY A 217 -25.54 -8.23 -13.22
#